data_AF-A0A5I1NAP1-F1
#
_entry.id   AF-A0A5I1NAP1-F1
#
_cell.length_a   1.000
_cell.length_b   1.000
_cell.length_c   1.000
_cell.angle_alpha   90.00
_cell.angle_beta   90.00
_cell.angle_gamma   90.00
#
_symmetry.space_group_name_H-M   'P 1'
#
loop_
_entity.id
_entity.type
_entity.pdbx_description
1 polymer ?
#
loop_
_entity_poly.entity_id
_entity_poly.type
_entity_poly.pdbx_seq_one_letter_code
_entity_poly.pdbx_strand_id
1 'polypeptide(L)'
;MSAGTLTLTNNSAAVAGSGTAFTTELAAGDFIVVTVGGVPYTLPIKSVESGTALTLVSNFTGPTQSGAAWSAVPRVALNMVTAALVAQSAEALRGLNYDKQNWQSIFSGTGNITIKLPDGSAWNGPSWNNISETLNQKASSGANRDITSIAGLTTPLSLYQGGTGGNTHQSACNGIGALQVN
;
A
#
# COMPACT_ATOMS: atom_id res chain seq x y z
N MET A 1 -25.49 16.86 13.96
CA MET A 1 -25.96 17.22 15.30
C MET A 1 -27.24 16.44 15.53
N SER A 2 -27.34 15.73 16.66
CA SER A 2 -28.52 14.94 17.02
C SER A 2 -29.69 15.85 17.39
N ALA A 3 -30.92 15.31 17.36
CA ALA A 3 -32.11 16.06 17.71
C ALA A 3 -32.16 16.39 19.21
N GLY A 4 -32.80 17.51 19.55
CA GLY A 4 -32.93 17.97 20.92
C GLY A 4 -31.65 18.57 21.52
N THR A 5 -31.68 18.79 22.83
CA THR A 5 -30.57 19.40 23.59
C THR A 5 -30.33 18.69 24.91
N LEU A 6 -29.13 18.88 25.47
CA LEU A 6 -28.74 18.27 26.73
C LEU A 6 -28.60 19.30 27.85
N THR A 7 -28.94 18.87 29.06
CA THR A 7 -28.59 19.54 30.30
C THR A 7 -27.56 18.69 31.03
N LEU A 8 -26.38 19.28 31.21
CA LEU A 8 -25.23 18.68 31.87
C LEU A 8 -24.96 19.47 33.15
N THR A 9 -24.77 18.77 34.25
CA THR A 9 -24.50 19.38 35.55
C THR A 9 -23.09 19.02 35.99
N ASN A 10 -22.32 20.02 36.43
CA ASN A 10 -20.98 19.80 36.94
C ASN A 10 -21.00 18.79 38.09
N ASN A 11 -20.03 17.88 38.08
CA ASN A 11 -19.87 16.81 39.06
C ASN A 11 -21.08 15.86 39.17
N SER A 12 -21.82 15.67 38.08
CA SER A 12 -22.91 14.70 37.98
C SER A 12 -22.72 13.78 36.78
N ALA A 13 -23.08 12.51 36.94
CA ALA A 13 -23.16 11.56 35.84
C ALA A 13 -24.53 11.56 35.13
N ALA A 14 -25.54 12.21 35.71
CA ALA A 14 -26.87 12.25 35.12
C ALA A 14 -26.94 13.29 33.99
N VAL A 15 -27.51 12.88 32.86
CA VAL A 15 -27.76 13.75 31.71
C VAL A 15 -29.25 13.78 31.42
N ALA A 16 -29.81 14.98 31.37
CA ALA A 16 -31.20 15.21 31.00
C ALA A 16 -31.28 15.73 29.56
N GLY A 17 -32.11 15.12 28.73
CA GLY A 17 -32.39 15.53 27.37
C GLY A 17 -33.73 16.27 27.26
N SER A 18 -33.81 17.21 26.33
CA SER A 18 -35.06 17.88 25.93
C SER A 18 -35.24 17.72 24.42
N GLY A 19 -36.35 17.13 23.99
CA GLY A 19 -36.60 16.78 22.58
C GLY A 19 -35.68 15.68 22.05
N THR A 20 -35.06 14.88 22.92
CA THR A 20 -34.17 13.77 22.57
C THR A 20 -34.94 12.45 22.50
N ALA A 21 -34.37 11.47 21.79
CA ALA A 21 -34.88 10.10 21.72
C ALA A 21 -33.77 9.07 22.02
N PHE A 22 -33.16 9.14 23.21
CA PHE A 22 -31.98 8.33 23.55
C PHE A 22 -32.19 6.83 23.38
N THR A 23 -33.37 6.31 23.68
CA THR A 23 -33.67 4.86 23.58
C THR A 23 -33.62 4.33 22.15
N THR A 24 -33.73 5.18 21.13
CA THR A 24 -33.63 4.80 19.72
C THR A 24 -32.29 5.18 19.09
N GLU A 25 -31.62 6.19 19.64
CA GLU A 25 -30.40 6.76 19.07
C GLU A 25 -29.12 6.24 19.72
N LEU A 26 -29.20 5.71 20.94
CA LEU A 26 -28.04 5.39 21.78
C LEU A 26 -28.23 4.06 22.52
N ALA A 27 -27.11 3.41 22.80
CA ALA A 27 -27.02 2.27 23.71
C ALA A 27 -25.91 2.49 24.76
N ALA A 28 -25.93 1.67 25.82
CA ALA A 28 -24.84 1.62 26.77
C ALA A 28 -23.49 1.33 26.07
N GLY A 29 -22.46 2.11 26.41
CA GLY A 29 -21.14 2.05 25.81
C GLY A 29 -20.93 2.94 24.58
N ASP A 30 -21.98 3.57 24.04
CA ASP A 30 -21.84 4.64 23.06
C ASP A 30 -21.31 5.93 23.72
N PHE A 31 -20.94 6.91 22.90
CA PHE A 31 -20.42 8.20 23.37
C PHE A 31 -21.32 9.33 22.86
N ILE A 32 -21.40 10.41 23.64
CA ILE A 32 -21.94 11.70 23.18
C ILE A 32 -20.82 12.72 23.15
N VAL A 33 -20.80 13.54 22.10
CA VAL A 33 -19.90 14.69 22.00
C VAL A 33 -20.72 15.97 22.15
N VAL A 34 -20.29 16.82 23.07
CA VAL A 34 -20.90 18.14 23.35
C VAL A 34 -19.82 19.20 23.38
N THR A 35 -20.14 20.43 23.03
CA THR A 35 -19.23 21.57 23.21
C THR A 35 -19.84 22.51 24.25
N VAL A 36 -19.14 22.68 25.37
CA VAL A 36 -19.58 23.50 26.51
C VAL A 36 -18.49 24.55 26.75
N GLY A 37 -18.85 25.84 26.71
CA GLY A 37 -17.89 26.92 26.90
C GLY A 37 -16.73 26.94 25.88
N GLY A 38 -16.95 26.42 24.67
CA GLY A 38 -15.92 26.33 23.62
C GLY A 38 -15.01 25.10 23.71
N VAL A 39 -15.18 24.24 24.73
CA VAL A 39 -14.39 23.02 24.90
C VAL A 39 -15.24 21.79 24.51
N PRO A 40 -14.75 20.90 23.62
CA PRO A 40 -15.43 19.66 23.30
C PRO A 40 -15.22 18.62 24.42
N TYR A 41 -16.30 17.94 24.80
CA TYR A 41 -16.30 16.84 25.76
C TYR A 41 -16.84 15.58 25.10
N THR A 42 -16.08 14.48 25.20
CA THR A 42 -16.50 13.14 24.78
C THR A 42 -16.93 12.35 26.01
N LEU A 43 -18.21 12.08 26.15
CA LEU A 43 -18.82 11.53 27.36
C LEU A 43 -19.33 10.11 27.10
N PRO A 44 -18.74 9.07 27.71
CA PRO A 44 -19.19 7.69 27.57
C PRO A 44 -20.49 7.43 28.34
N ILE A 45 -21.44 6.76 27.70
CA ILE A 45 -22.73 6.39 28.28
C ILE A 45 -22.60 5.07 29.05
N LYS A 46 -23.01 5.08 30.32
CA LYS A 46 -23.12 3.88 31.17
C LYS A 46 -24.44 3.16 30.93
N SER A 47 -25.55 3.89 30.93
CA SER A 47 -26.90 3.35 30.75
C SER A 47 -27.83 4.41 30.17
N VAL A 48 -28.84 3.98 29.42
CA VAL A 48 -29.95 4.81 28.94
C VAL A 48 -31.17 4.43 29.77
N GLU A 49 -31.69 5.39 30.54
CA GLU A 49 -32.81 5.16 31.45
C GLU A 49 -34.15 5.42 30.74
N SER A 50 -34.20 6.42 29.86
CA SER A 50 -35.38 6.77 29.07
C SER A 50 -34.99 7.57 27.81
N GLY A 51 -35.96 7.93 26.97
CA GLY A 51 -35.72 8.77 25.78
C GLY A 51 -35.10 10.15 26.10
N THR A 52 -35.19 10.59 27.36
CA THR A 52 -34.71 11.91 27.83
C THR A 52 -33.80 11.82 29.05
N ALA A 53 -33.38 10.64 29.48
CA ALA A 53 -32.47 10.49 30.61
C ALA A 53 -31.46 9.37 30.36
N LEU A 54 -30.19 9.67 30.61
CA LEU A 54 -29.09 8.69 30.57
C LEU A 54 -28.08 8.98 31.68
N THR A 55 -27.25 7.98 31.97
CA THR A 55 -26.18 8.07 32.96
C THR A 55 -24.83 7.88 32.27
N LEU A 56 -23.85 8.72 32.59
CA LEU A 56 -22.48 8.64 32.12
C LEU A 56 -21.64 7.67 32.95
N VAL A 57 -20.53 7.19 32.40
CA VAL A 57 -19.58 6.35 33.15
C VAL A 57 -18.85 7.16 34.23
N SER A 58 -18.51 8.41 33.92
CA SER A 58 -17.85 9.34 34.83
C SER A 58 -18.66 10.63 34.98
N ASN A 59 -18.51 11.30 36.12
CA ASN A 59 -19.14 12.60 36.34
C ASN A 59 -18.66 13.62 35.30
N PHE A 60 -19.59 14.42 34.80
CA PHE A 60 -19.27 15.52 33.90
C PHE A 60 -18.46 16.59 34.64
N THR A 61 -17.27 16.92 34.11
CA THR A 61 -16.33 17.85 34.76
C THR A 61 -16.41 19.28 34.21
N GLY A 62 -17.18 19.52 33.15
CA GLY A 62 -17.35 20.83 32.55
C GLY A 62 -18.34 21.73 33.30
N PRO A 63 -18.48 23.00 32.89
CA PRO A 63 -19.46 23.94 33.45
C PRO A 63 -20.90 23.43 33.29
N THR A 64 -21.75 23.61 34.31
CA THR A 64 -23.18 23.31 34.19
C THR A 64 -23.80 24.11 33.03
N GLN A 65 -24.40 23.42 32.07
CA GLN A 65 -25.03 24.02 30.91
C GLN A 65 -26.32 23.29 30.57
N SER A 66 -27.38 24.06 30.30
CA SER A 66 -28.62 23.58 29.70
C SER A 66 -28.69 24.01 28.23
N GLY A 67 -29.43 23.26 27.42
CA GLY A 67 -29.59 23.54 25.99
C GLY A 67 -28.36 23.19 25.15
N ALA A 68 -27.45 22.33 25.64
CA ALA A 68 -26.23 22.00 24.93
C ALA A 68 -26.52 21.18 23.68
N ALA A 69 -25.89 21.60 22.57
CA ALA A 69 -25.85 20.86 21.33
C ALA A 69 -25.05 19.56 21.49
N TRP A 70 -25.48 18.48 20.85
CA TRP A 70 -24.83 17.18 20.99
C TRP A 70 -24.81 16.34 19.71
N SER A 71 -23.92 15.36 19.68
CA SER A 71 -23.86 14.35 18.62
C SER A 71 -23.62 12.97 19.22
N ALA A 72 -24.41 11.99 18.79
CA ALA A 72 -24.16 10.59 19.07
C ALA A 72 -22.92 10.09 18.32
N VAL A 73 -22.08 9.31 19.00
CA VAL A 73 -20.95 8.58 18.42
C VAL A 73 -21.13 7.10 18.82
N PRO A 74 -21.64 6.25 17.92
CA PRO A 74 -21.81 4.83 18.21
C PRO A 74 -20.46 4.18 18.52
N ARG A 75 -20.42 3.29 19.51
CA ARG A 75 -19.22 2.53 19.88
C ARG A 75 -18.62 1.78 18.69
N VAL A 76 -19.49 1.32 17.79
CA VAL A 76 -19.11 0.58 16.59
C VAL A 76 -18.28 1.48 15.67
N ALA A 77 -18.63 2.76 15.53
CA ALA A 77 -17.87 3.70 14.71
C ALA A 77 -16.45 3.91 15.25
N LEU A 78 -16.28 4.08 16.57
CA LEU A 78 -14.95 4.23 17.19
C LEU A 78 -14.11 2.95 17.09
N ASN A 79 -14.71 1.78 17.32
CA ASN A 79 -14.03 0.51 17.19
C ASN A 79 -13.69 0.16 15.74
N MET A 80 -14.52 0.58 14.78
CA MET A 80 -14.28 0.39 13.35
C MET A 80 -13.07 1.17 12.87
N VAL A 81 -12.80 2.37 13.37
CA VAL A 81 -11.58 3.12 13.00
C VAL A 81 -10.33 2.36 13.42
N THR A 82 -10.29 1.90 14.67
CA THR A 82 -9.16 1.10 15.18
C THR A 82 -9.03 -0.23 14.42
N ALA A 83 -10.15 -0.92 14.17
CA ALA A 83 -10.15 -2.18 13.43
C ALA A 83 -9.71 -1.99 11.96
N ALA A 84 -10.16 -0.91 11.30
CA ALA A 84 -9.77 -0.58 9.94
C ALA A 84 -8.28 -0.23 9.86
N LEU A 85 -7.76 0.54 10.81
CA LEU A 85 -6.32 0.83 10.88
C LEU A 85 -5.51 -0.45 11.09
N VAL A 86 -5.95 -1.34 11.98
CA VAL A 86 -5.30 -2.64 12.18
C VAL A 86 -5.35 -3.48 10.90
N ALA A 87 -6.49 -3.56 10.23
CA ALA A 87 -6.64 -4.29 8.97
C ALA A 87 -5.71 -3.73 7.87
N GLN A 88 -5.70 -2.40 7.68
CA GLN A 88 -4.82 -1.73 6.72
C GLN A 88 -3.33 -1.94 7.05
N SER A 89 -2.96 -1.85 8.32
CA SER A 89 -1.58 -2.11 8.75
C SER A 89 -1.15 -3.56 8.51
N ALA A 90 -2.05 -4.53 8.76
CA ALA A 90 -1.79 -5.95 8.49
C ALA A 90 -1.68 -6.24 6.99
N GLU A 91 -2.50 -5.61 6.15
CA GLU A 91 -2.41 -5.70 4.69
C GLU A 91 -1.10 -5.12 4.16
N ALA A 92 -0.71 -3.93 4.64
CA ALA A 92 0.56 -3.30 4.26
C ALA A 92 1.76 -4.17 4.67
N LEU A 93 1.78 -4.68 5.90
CA LEU A 93 2.83 -5.59 6.37
C LEU A 93 2.88 -6.89 5.56
N ARG A 94 1.72 -7.42 5.17
CA ARG A 94 1.65 -8.61 4.30
C ARG A 94 2.22 -8.31 2.91
N GLY A 95 1.90 -7.16 2.34
CA GLY A 95 2.47 -6.68 1.08
C GLY A 95 4.01 -6.58 1.14
N LEU A 96 4.55 -5.94 2.18
CA LEU A 96 6.01 -5.84 2.38
C LEU A 96 6.68 -7.22 2.53
N ASN A 97 6.02 -8.17 3.19
CA ASN A 97 6.52 -9.54 3.29
C ASN A 97 6.52 -10.26 1.94
N TYR A 98 5.51 -10.03 1.09
CA TYR A 98 5.53 -10.53 -0.29
C TYR A 98 6.66 -9.91 -1.09
N ASP A 99 6.86 -8.60 -1.03
CA ASP A 99 7.98 -7.94 -1.72
C ASP A 99 9.32 -8.52 -1.29
N LYS A 100 9.52 -8.77 0.01
CA LYS A 100 10.74 -9.41 0.51
C LYS A 100 10.96 -10.80 -0.10
N GLN A 101 9.92 -11.62 -0.15
CA GLN A 101 9.99 -12.96 -0.75
C GLN A 101 10.21 -12.88 -2.26
N ASN A 102 9.51 -11.97 -2.94
CA ASN A 102 9.66 -11.70 -4.38
C ASN A 102 11.10 -11.31 -4.72
N TRP A 103 11.69 -10.39 -3.95
CA TRP A 103 13.09 -9.98 -4.14
C TRP A 103 14.06 -11.12 -3.92
N GLN A 104 13.85 -11.96 -2.89
CA GLN A 104 14.66 -13.16 -2.71
C GLN A 104 14.57 -14.09 -3.94
N SER A 105 13.36 -14.35 -4.44
CA SER A 105 13.16 -15.14 -5.65
C SER A 105 13.84 -14.54 -6.88
N ILE A 106 13.80 -13.22 -7.06
CA ILE A 106 14.47 -12.53 -8.18
C ILE A 106 15.98 -12.72 -8.14
N PHE A 107 16.60 -12.53 -6.96
CA PHE A 107 18.05 -12.56 -6.81
C PHE A 107 18.65 -13.97 -6.78
N SER A 108 17.96 -14.94 -6.18
CA SER A 108 18.51 -16.29 -5.97
C SER A 108 17.76 -17.40 -6.72
N GLY A 109 16.64 -17.10 -7.36
CA GLY A 109 15.90 -18.07 -8.15
C GLY A 109 16.68 -18.56 -9.36
N THR A 110 16.28 -19.71 -9.87
CA THR A 110 16.70 -20.28 -11.15
C THR A 110 15.47 -20.48 -12.02
N GLY A 111 15.63 -20.40 -13.35
CA GLY A 111 14.49 -20.46 -14.27
C GLY A 111 13.47 -19.33 -14.07
N ASN A 112 12.22 -19.64 -14.38
CA ASN A 112 11.08 -18.77 -14.09
C ASN A 112 10.67 -18.89 -12.62
N ILE A 113 10.35 -17.75 -12.03
CA ILE A 113 9.87 -17.58 -10.66
C ILE A 113 8.45 -17.01 -10.68
N THR A 114 7.75 -17.22 -9.57
CA THR A 114 6.44 -16.61 -9.32
C THR A 114 6.59 -15.45 -8.36
N ILE A 115 6.06 -14.29 -8.75
CA ILE A 115 6.00 -13.06 -7.97
C ILE A 115 4.56 -12.89 -7.49
N LYS A 116 4.39 -12.68 -6.19
CA LYS A 116 3.07 -12.44 -5.58
C LYS A 116 2.85 -10.95 -5.39
N LEU A 117 1.81 -10.40 -6.00
CA LEU A 117 1.50 -8.98 -5.94
C LEU A 117 0.67 -8.63 -4.69
N PRO A 118 0.67 -7.37 -4.24
CA PRO A 118 -0.09 -6.94 -3.06
C PRO A 118 -1.61 -7.18 -3.16
N ASP A 119 -2.16 -7.21 -4.38
CA ASP A 119 -3.57 -7.53 -4.67
C ASP A 119 -3.87 -9.04 -4.62
N GLY A 120 -2.88 -9.87 -4.30
CA GLY A 120 -2.99 -11.32 -4.22
C GLY A 120 -2.83 -12.06 -5.55
N SER A 121 -2.73 -11.33 -6.67
CA SER A 121 -2.45 -11.92 -7.97
C SER A 121 -1.00 -12.39 -8.08
N ALA A 122 -0.71 -13.18 -9.11
CA ALA A 122 0.62 -13.73 -9.35
C ALA A 122 1.10 -13.42 -10.77
N TRP A 123 2.38 -13.11 -10.88
CA TRP A 123 3.10 -12.98 -12.15
C TRP A 123 4.19 -14.04 -12.24
N ASN A 124 4.40 -14.60 -13.43
CA ASN A 124 5.46 -15.58 -13.68
C ASN A 124 6.44 -15.02 -14.72
N GLY A 125 7.73 -15.11 -14.43
CA GLY A 125 8.77 -14.72 -15.38
C GLY A 125 10.17 -15.05 -14.88
N PRO A 126 11.20 -14.74 -15.68
CA PRO A 126 12.55 -15.21 -15.41
C PRO A 126 13.18 -14.52 -14.20
N SER A 127 13.89 -15.28 -13.38
CA SER A 127 14.83 -14.74 -12.39
C SER A 127 16.03 -14.05 -13.07
N TRP A 128 16.76 -13.21 -12.34
CA TRP A 128 17.95 -12.55 -12.91
C TRP A 128 19.06 -13.53 -13.28
N ASN A 129 19.20 -14.61 -12.51
CA ASN A 129 20.15 -15.68 -12.85
C ASN A 129 19.73 -16.38 -14.15
N ASN A 130 18.43 -16.64 -14.35
CA ASN A 130 17.96 -17.24 -15.59
C ASN A 130 18.15 -16.33 -16.82
N ILE A 131 17.96 -15.01 -16.67
CA ILE A 131 18.26 -14.06 -17.75
C ILE A 131 19.75 -14.14 -18.11
N SER A 132 20.62 -14.10 -17.10
CA SER A 132 22.08 -14.16 -17.29
C SER A 132 22.51 -15.46 -17.98
N GLU A 133 21.95 -16.59 -17.52
CA GLU A 133 22.19 -17.90 -18.11
C GLU A 133 21.72 -17.98 -19.56
N THR A 134 20.51 -17.51 -19.85
CA THR A 134 19.93 -17.53 -21.21
C THR A 134 20.74 -16.65 -22.16
N LEU A 135 21.21 -15.49 -21.71
CA LEU A 135 22.07 -14.61 -22.50
C LEU A 135 23.41 -15.28 -22.81
N ASN A 136 24.04 -15.89 -21.81
CA ASN A 136 25.28 -16.64 -22.00
C ASN A 136 25.09 -17.80 -22.97
N GLN A 137 24.02 -18.59 -22.83
CA GLN A 137 23.71 -19.69 -23.75
C GLN A 137 23.52 -19.20 -25.19
N LYS A 138 22.79 -18.10 -25.40
CA LYS A 138 22.61 -17.51 -26.73
C LYS A 138 23.94 -17.06 -27.33
N ALA A 139 24.76 -16.34 -26.57
CA ALA A 139 26.07 -15.87 -27.02
C ALA A 139 27.02 -17.04 -27.33
N SER A 140 27.09 -18.05 -26.45
CA SER A 140 27.94 -19.22 -26.62
C SER A 140 27.49 -20.15 -27.75
N SER A 141 26.22 -20.13 -28.14
CA SER A 141 25.73 -20.96 -29.24
C SER A 141 26.34 -20.61 -30.60
N GLY A 142 26.83 -19.36 -30.77
CA GLY A 142 27.37 -18.86 -32.03
C GLY A 142 26.36 -18.80 -33.18
N ALA A 143 25.09 -19.12 -32.94
CA ALA A 143 24.04 -19.09 -33.94
C ALA A 143 23.54 -17.66 -34.14
N ASN A 144 23.89 -17.05 -35.27
CA ASN A 144 23.56 -15.67 -35.60
C ASN A 144 22.47 -15.55 -36.69
N ARG A 145 21.63 -16.58 -36.86
CA ARG A 145 20.72 -16.70 -38.02
C ARG A 145 19.61 -15.63 -38.03
N ASP A 146 19.26 -15.09 -36.87
CA ASP A 146 18.24 -14.05 -36.68
C ASP A 146 18.83 -12.63 -36.58
N ILE A 147 20.16 -12.48 -36.57
CA ILE A 147 20.82 -11.18 -36.56
C ILE A 147 20.83 -10.62 -37.99
N THR A 148 20.03 -9.59 -38.25
CA THR A 148 19.98 -8.93 -39.57
C THR A 148 21.06 -7.88 -39.77
N SER A 149 21.53 -7.24 -38.68
CA SER A 149 22.62 -6.26 -38.69
C SER A 149 23.22 -6.07 -37.30
N ILE A 150 24.48 -5.59 -37.24
CA ILE A 150 25.16 -5.21 -36.00
C ILE A 150 25.65 -3.75 -36.15
N ALA A 151 24.74 -2.80 -35.96
CA ALA A 151 25.02 -1.39 -36.22
C ALA A 151 26.01 -0.73 -35.22
N GLY A 152 26.25 -1.37 -34.06
CA GLY A 152 27.12 -0.84 -33.00
C GLY A 152 28.61 -1.17 -33.12
N LEU A 153 29.07 -1.79 -34.22
CA LEU A 153 30.47 -2.14 -34.41
C LEU A 153 31.32 -0.88 -34.67
N THR A 154 32.20 -0.53 -33.73
CA THR A 154 33.21 0.54 -33.92
C THR A 154 34.55 0.00 -34.41
N THR A 155 34.79 -1.30 -34.23
CA THR A 155 35.98 -2.01 -34.72
C THR A 155 35.53 -3.18 -35.60
N PRO A 156 36.05 -3.33 -36.83
CA PRO A 156 35.75 -4.48 -37.67
C PRO A 156 36.11 -5.81 -37.01
N LEU A 157 35.31 -6.84 -37.25
CA LEU A 157 35.62 -8.20 -36.81
C LEU A 157 36.85 -8.73 -37.55
N SER A 158 37.77 -9.35 -36.82
CA SER A 158 38.95 -10.00 -37.40
C SER A 158 38.60 -11.26 -38.20
N LEU A 159 39.56 -11.80 -38.94
CA LEU A 159 39.43 -13.08 -39.64
C LEU A 159 39.05 -14.23 -38.70
N TYR A 160 39.69 -14.31 -37.53
CA TYR A 160 39.41 -15.36 -36.54
C TYR A 160 37.97 -15.30 -35.99
N GLN A 161 37.34 -14.13 -36.03
CA GLN A 161 35.95 -13.92 -35.65
C GLN A 161 34.97 -14.07 -36.84
N GLY A 162 35.47 -14.45 -38.02
CA GLY A 162 34.68 -14.59 -39.25
C GLY A 162 34.43 -13.29 -40.02
N GLY A 163 35.13 -12.20 -39.68
CA GLY A 163 35.07 -10.92 -40.40
C GLY A 163 36.20 -10.73 -41.41
N THR A 164 36.32 -9.51 -41.98
CA THR A 164 37.36 -9.14 -42.95
C THR A 164 38.49 -8.29 -42.34
N GLY A 165 38.36 -7.84 -41.09
CA GLY A 165 39.35 -7.01 -40.41
C GLY A 165 39.44 -5.55 -40.86
N GLY A 166 38.60 -5.10 -41.81
CA GLY A 166 38.66 -3.76 -42.39
C GLY A 166 37.33 -3.01 -42.41
N ASN A 167 37.37 -1.68 -42.26
CA ASN A 167 36.22 -0.78 -42.40
C ASN A 167 36.16 -0.05 -43.76
N THR A 168 37.14 -0.27 -44.62
CA THR A 168 37.18 0.16 -46.02
C THR A 168 37.40 -1.04 -46.92
N HIS A 169 37.01 -0.92 -48.20
CA HIS A 169 37.28 -1.95 -49.21
C HIS A 169 38.76 -2.37 -49.23
N GLN A 170 39.69 -1.41 -49.24
CA GLN A 170 41.13 -1.67 -49.23
C GLN A 170 41.57 -2.47 -48.00
N SER A 171 41.18 -2.02 -46.80
CA SER A 171 41.54 -2.70 -45.55
C SER A 171 40.91 -4.09 -45.43
N ALA A 172 39.72 -4.30 -45.97
CA ALA A 172 39.05 -5.60 -45.99
C ALA A 172 39.75 -6.57 -46.95
N CYS A 173 40.09 -6.12 -48.18
CA CYS A 173 40.89 -6.89 -49.15
C CYS A 173 42.25 -7.27 -48.57
N ASN A 174 42.94 -6.34 -47.90
CA ASN A 174 44.19 -6.62 -47.23
C ASN A 174 44.02 -7.67 -46.11
N GLY A 175 42.98 -7.49 -45.28
CA GLY A 175 42.66 -8.40 -44.19
C GLY A 175 42.41 -9.83 -44.65
N ILE A 176 41.69 -10.04 -45.76
CA ILE A 176 41.44 -11.40 -46.31
C ILE A 176 42.53 -11.91 -47.27
N GLY A 177 43.64 -11.18 -47.44
CA GLY A 177 44.72 -11.56 -48.37
C GLY A 177 44.37 -11.46 -49.85
N ALA A 178 43.29 -10.73 -50.21
CA ALA A 178 42.87 -10.51 -51.59
C ALA A 178 43.46 -9.25 -52.22
N LEU A 179 44.29 -8.49 -51.48
CA LEU A 179 44.92 -7.29 -52.02
C LEU A 179 46.02 -7.66 -53.01
N GLN A 180 45.78 -7.41 -54.30
CA GLN A 180 46.81 -7.51 -55.32
C GLN A 180 47.75 -6.30 -55.20
N VAL A 181 48.99 -6.56 -54.82
CA VAL A 181 50.08 -5.58 -54.88
C VAL A 181 50.63 -5.64 -56.30
N ASN A 182 50.31 -4.63 -57.11
CA ASN A 182 50.97 -4.41 -58.40
C ASN A 182 52.31 -3.70 -58.18
#